data_AF-A0A842W7N6-F1
#
_entry.id   AF-A0A842W7N6-F1
#
_cell.length_a   1.000
_cell.length_b   1.000
_cell.length_c   1.000
_cell.angle_alpha   90.00
_cell.angle_beta   90.00
_cell.angle_gamma   90.00
#
_symmetry.space_group_name_H-M   'P 1'
#
loop_
_entity.id
_entity.type
_entity.pdbx_description
1 polymer ?
#
loop_
_entity_poly.entity_id
_entity_poly.type
_entity_poly.pdbx_seq_one_letter_code
_entity_poly.pdbx_strand_id
1 'polypeptide(L)'
;MYSACSPQRPYPVFCHLHGFSFFQKKFIIEARLMKIYKKVQKEYFGAIVDGRKRFEIRLADFECSEGDTLVLQEQKPGSSELSGREINCEILYNFNTKDMEKFHSKEEIEKHGFVVLAIRKKFEFDNNKV
;
A
#
# COMPACT_ATOMS: atom_id res chain seq x y z
N MET A 1 21.71 14.33 -69.91
CA MET A 1 22.38 13.46 -68.91
C MET A 1 21.82 13.81 -67.53
N TYR A 2 21.43 12.76 -66.79
CA TYR A 2 21.15 12.63 -65.35
C TYR A 2 21.86 13.68 -64.45
N SER A 3 21.43 14.11 -63.26
CA SER A 3 20.71 13.45 -62.17
C SER A 3 20.36 14.54 -61.13
N ALA A 4 19.10 14.74 -60.71
CA ALA A 4 18.50 14.32 -59.43
C ALA A 4 19.24 14.69 -58.12
N CYS A 5 18.67 15.62 -57.33
CA CYS A 5 18.44 15.40 -55.88
C CYS A 5 17.39 16.39 -55.32
N SER A 6 16.49 15.83 -54.51
CA SER A 6 15.14 16.25 -54.12
C SER A 6 15.02 17.21 -52.92
N PRO A 7 13.93 18.01 -52.81
CA PRO A 7 13.37 18.41 -51.54
C PRO A 7 12.21 17.46 -51.16
N GLN A 8 12.45 16.55 -50.23
CA GLN A 8 11.41 15.76 -49.58
C GLN A 8 11.19 16.31 -48.17
N ARG A 9 10.04 16.94 -47.94
CA ARG A 9 9.08 16.49 -46.92
C ARG A 9 7.75 17.21 -47.14
N PRO A 10 6.73 16.53 -47.69
CA PRO A 10 5.37 17.05 -47.66
C PRO A 10 4.83 16.92 -46.23
N TYR A 11 4.21 17.99 -45.72
CA TYR A 11 3.31 17.90 -44.58
C TYR A 11 2.14 16.97 -44.98
N PRO A 12 1.85 15.90 -44.22
CA PRO A 12 0.64 15.14 -44.50
C PRO A 12 -0.56 15.97 -44.07
N VAL A 13 -1.38 16.21 -45.08
CA VAL A 13 -2.72 16.76 -45.10
C VAL A 13 -3.60 16.06 -44.08
N PHE A 14 -4.43 16.86 -43.40
CA PHE A 14 -5.57 16.43 -42.59
C PHE A 14 -6.32 15.27 -43.26
N CYS A 15 -6.28 14.09 -42.63
CA CYS A 15 -7.09 12.95 -43.02
C CYS A 15 -8.10 12.65 -41.90
N HIS A 16 -9.31 12.34 -42.33
CA HIS A 16 -10.55 12.27 -41.58
C HIS A 16 -10.52 11.48 -40.26
N LEU A 17 -11.27 12.02 -39.30
CA LEU A 17 -12.16 11.34 -38.36
C LEU A 17 -12.07 9.80 -38.35
N HIS A 18 -11.63 9.26 -37.21
CA HIS A 18 -12.20 8.15 -36.40
C HIS A 18 -11.07 7.58 -35.54
N GLY A 19 -11.15 7.75 -34.22
CA GLY A 19 -10.22 7.07 -33.29
C GLY A 19 -9.68 7.87 -32.12
N PHE A 20 -10.30 8.98 -31.73
CA PHE A 20 -9.97 9.69 -30.48
C PHE A 20 -10.95 9.28 -29.36
N SER A 21 -10.98 7.99 -29.03
CA SER A 21 -11.73 7.47 -27.88
C SER A 21 -11.31 6.04 -27.62
N PHE A 22 -10.30 5.79 -26.78
CA PHE A 22 -10.28 4.61 -25.88
C PHE A 22 -9.03 4.48 -24.97
N PHE A 23 -8.43 5.57 -24.48
CA PHE A 23 -7.40 5.43 -23.42
C PHE A 23 -7.56 6.44 -22.29
N GLN A 24 -8.80 6.85 -22.03
CA GLN A 24 -9.23 7.44 -20.76
C GLN A 24 -10.36 6.61 -20.10
N LYS A 25 -10.54 5.35 -20.54
CA LYS A 25 -11.57 4.43 -20.01
C LYS A 25 -10.98 3.06 -19.67
N LYS A 26 -9.95 3.04 -18.85
CA LYS A 26 -9.80 1.96 -17.85
C LYS A 26 -9.86 2.54 -16.43
N PHE A 27 -10.59 3.64 -16.32
CA PHE A 27 -11.25 4.09 -15.11
C PHE A 27 -12.61 3.40 -15.09
N ILE A 28 -12.63 2.13 -14.68
CA ILE A 28 -13.82 1.58 -14.00
C ILE A 28 -13.39 1.49 -12.55
N ILE A 29 -13.64 2.61 -11.88
CA ILE A 29 -13.73 2.72 -10.44
C ILE A 29 -14.87 1.82 -9.98
N GLU A 30 -14.55 0.58 -9.69
CA GLU A 30 -15.27 -0.27 -8.72
C GLU A 30 -14.20 -0.89 -7.80
N ALA A 31 -13.12 -0.16 -7.49
CA ALA A 31 -12.30 -0.45 -6.33
C ALA A 31 -13.14 -0.08 -5.10
N ARG A 32 -14.09 -0.94 -4.78
CA ARG A 32 -14.85 -0.86 -3.55
C ARG A 32 -13.84 -1.06 -2.43
N LEU A 33 -13.35 0.05 -1.86
CA LEU A 33 -12.45 0.04 -0.71
C LEU A 33 -13.04 -0.89 0.34
N MET A 34 -12.36 -2.02 0.56
CA MET A 34 -12.89 -3.06 1.41
C MET A 34 -12.69 -2.66 2.86
N LYS A 35 -13.76 -2.76 3.66
CA LYS A 35 -13.67 -2.64 5.12
C LYS A 35 -13.50 -4.02 5.73
N ILE A 36 -12.36 -4.23 6.39
CA ILE A 36 -12.00 -5.48 7.04
C ILE A 36 -12.06 -5.25 8.54
N TYR A 37 -12.96 -5.94 9.24
CA TYR A 37 -13.11 -5.79 10.68
C TYR A 37 -12.26 -6.81 11.42
N LYS A 38 -11.41 -6.34 12.34
CA LYS A 38 -10.61 -7.20 13.20
C LYS A 38 -10.62 -6.69 14.63
N LYS A 39 -10.59 -7.63 15.58
CA LYS A 39 -10.49 -7.31 17.01
C LYS A 39 -9.04 -7.02 17.38
N VAL A 40 -8.86 -6.13 18.36
CA VAL A 40 -7.57 -5.77 18.93
C VAL A 40 -7.68 -5.61 20.45
N GLN A 41 -6.66 -6.06 21.18
CA GLN A 41 -6.60 -5.89 22.63
C GLN A 41 -6.40 -4.41 22.98
N LYS A 42 -6.89 -4.01 24.17
CA LYS A 42 -6.87 -2.63 24.65
C LYS A 42 -5.48 -1.99 24.64
N GLU A 43 -4.45 -2.75 25.01
CA GLU A 43 -3.07 -2.30 25.09
C GLU A 43 -2.54 -1.91 23.70
N TYR A 44 -2.81 -2.74 22.69
CA TYR A 44 -2.43 -2.46 21.31
C TYR A 44 -3.28 -1.37 20.68
N PHE A 45 -4.59 -1.34 20.98
CA PHE A 45 -5.47 -0.26 20.51
C PHE A 45 -4.95 1.10 20.97
N GLY A 46 -4.58 1.22 22.26
CA GLY A 46 -3.95 2.42 22.79
C GLY A 46 -2.67 2.79 22.05
N ALA A 47 -1.76 1.84 21.82
CA ALA A 47 -0.52 2.09 21.09
C ALA A 47 -0.72 2.55 19.63
N ILE A 48 -1.80 2.09 18.98
CA ILE A 48 -2.18 2.51 17.62
C ILE A 48 -2.74 3.94 17.65
N VAL A 49 -3.65 4.23 18.59
CA VAL A 49 -4.21 5.58 18.79
C VAL A 49 -3.10 6.60 19.09
N ASP A 50 -2.11 6.23 19.90
CA ASP A 50 -0.95 7.07 20.21
C ASP A 50 0.01 7.24 19.02
N GLY A 51 -0.19 6.50 17.93
CA GLY A 51 0.70 6.48 16.76
C GLY A 51 2.05 5.80 16.99
N ARG A 52 2.24 5.12 18.13
CA ARG A 52 3.46 4.35 18.43
C ARG A 52 3.52 3.05 17.64
N LYS A 53 2.37 2.39 17.48
CA LYS A 53 2.22 1.17 16.69
C LYS A 53 1.63 1.49 15.33
N ARG A 54 2.45 1.39 14.29
CA ARG A 54 2.09 1.71 12.89
C ARG A 54 2.06 0.48 11.97
N PHE A 55 2.06 -0.72 12.54
CA PHE A 55 2.05 -1.98 11.81
C PHE A 55 1.11 -2.98 12.50
N GLU A 56 0.47 -3.84 11.71
CA GLU A 56 -0.33 -4.97 12.17
C GLU A 56 0.27 -6.27 11.64
N ILE A 57 0.36 -7.29 12.48
CA ILE A 57 0.87 -8.61 12.11
C ILE A 57 -0.24 -9.60 12.35
N ARG A 58 -0.61 -10.34 11.32
CA ARG A 58 -1.64 -11.38 11.38
C ARG A 58 -1.25 -12.55 10.50
N LEU A 59 -1.84 -13.70 10.79
CA LEU A 59 -1.83 -14.80 9.84
C LEU A 59 -2.48 -14.33 8.54
N ALA A 60 -1.88 -14.71 7.41
CA ALA A 60 -2.37 -14.37 6.08
C ALA A 60 -3.56 -15.28 5.69
N ASP A 61 -4.62 -15.27 6.51
CA ASP A 61 -5.85 -16.04 6.33
C ASP A 61 -7.02 -15.20 5.75
N PHE A 62 -6.72 -13.96 5.35
CA PHE A 62 -7.66 -13.04 4.72
C PHE A 62 -6.99 -12.22 3.62
N GLU A 63 -7.78 -11.77 2.65
CA GLU A 63 -7.32 -10.94 1.55
C GLU A 63 -7.39 -9.45 1.93
N CYS A 64 -6.37 -8.68 1.54
CA CYS A 64 -6.34 -7.23 1.68
C CYS A 64 -5.34 -6.63 0.68
N SER A 65 -5.64 -5.41 0.22
CA SER A 65 -4.81 -4.66 -0.72
C SER A 65 -4.49 -3.27 -0.19
N GLU A 66 -3.49 -2.61 -0.78
CA GLU A 66 -3.20 -1.21 -0.49
C GLU A 66 -4.43 -0.33 -0.81
N GLY A 67 -4.75 0.60 0.09
CA GLY A 67 -5.94 1.44 0.05
C GLY A 67 -7.16 0.87 0.79
N ASP A 68 -7.21 -0.43 1.09
CA ASP A 68 -8.29 -1.00 1.90
C ASP A 68 -8.29 -0.42 3.33
N THR A 69 -9.44 -0.50 4.01
CA THR A 69 -9.60 -0.04 5.39
C THR A 69 -9.66 -1.22 6.36
N LEU A 70 -8.67 -1.33 7.23
CA LEU A 70 -8.69 -2.21 8.38
C LEU A 70 -9.36 -1.51 9.56
N VAL A 71 -10.57 -1.94 9.92
CA VAL A 71 -11.32 -1.45 11.07
C VAL A 71 -10.93 -2.26 12.29
N LEU A 72 -10.22 -1.64 13.23
CA LEU A 72 -9.78 -2.28 14.45
C LEU A 72 -10.75 -1.95 15.59
N GLN A 73 -11.38 -2.99 16.13
CA GLN A 73 -12.36 -2.89 17.21
C GLN A 73 -11.72 -3.30 18.53
N GLU A 74 -11.77 -2.41 19.52
CA GLU A 74 -11.18 -2.69 20.82
C GLU A 74 -12.00 -3.72 21.61
N GLN A 75 -11.29 -4.70 22.17
CA GLN A 75 -11.85 -5.64 23.14
C GLN A 75 -11.74 -5.12 24.57
N LYS A 76 -12.74 -5.42 25.40
CA LYS A 76 -12.67 -5.21 26.84
C LYS A 76 -11.54 -6.07 27.45
N PRO A 77 -10.81 -5.56 28.46
CA PRO A 77 -9.74 -6.33 29.08
C PRO A 77 -10.28 -7.62 29.69
N GLY A 78 -9.62 -8.74 29.41
CA GLY A 78 -10.01 -10.06 29.93
C GLY A 78 -11.31 -10.64 29.37
N SER A 79 -11.89 -10.03 28.32
CA SER A 79 -13.14 -10.48 27.71
C SER A 79 -13.04 -10.47 26.17
N SER A 80 -13.88 -11.29 25.52
CA SER A 80 -14.04 -11.29 24.06
C SER A 80 -15.03 -10.23 23.57
N GLU A 81 -15.70 -9.53 24.50
CA GLU A 81 -16.64 -8.44 24.27
C GLU A 81 -15.94 -7.19 23.72
N LEU A 82 -16.64 -6.46 22.86
CA LEU A 82 -16.18 -5.20 22.33
C LEU A 82 -16.44 -4.06 23.33
N SER A 83 -15.54 -3.09 23.41
CA SER A 83 -15.74 -1.87 24.21
C SER A 83 -16.67 -0.87 23.51
N GLY A 84 -16.89 -1.03 22.21
CA GLY A 84 -17.60 -0.10 21.34
C GLY A 84 -16.69 0.95 20.68
N ARG A 85 -15.40 1.00 21.01
CA ARG A 85 -14.43 1.86 20.31
C ARG A 85 -13.87 1.15 19.09
N GLU A 86 -13.73 1.90 18.00
CA GLU A 86 -13.11 1.45 16.77
C GLU A 86 -12.20 2.52 16.16
N ILE A 87 -11.23 2.08 15.36
CA ILE A 87 -10.36 2.95 14.57
C ILE A 87 -10.23 2.41 13.15
N ASN A 88 -10.30 3.32 12.18
CA ASN A 88 -10.14 3.01 10.77
C ASN A 88 -8.67 3.23 10.38
N CYS A 89 -8.00 2.17 9.93
CA CYS A 89 -6.62 2.21 9.48
C CYS A 89 -6.56 1.92 7.98
N GLU A 90 -5.99 2.82 7.19
CA GLU A 90 -5.69 2.55 5.78
C GLU A 90 -4.50 1.60 5.67
N ILE A 91 -4.61 0.60 4.79
CA ILE A 91 -3.51 -0.30 4.47
C ILE A 91 -2.59 0.40 3.47
N LEU A 92 -1.43 0.83 3.96
CA LEU A 92 -0.43 1.53 3.14
C LEU A 92 0.63 0.59 2.56
N TYR A 93 0.84 -0.56 3.20
CA TYR A 93 1.84 -1.54 2.80
C TYR A 93 1.43 -2.93 3.33
N ASN A 94 1.57 -3.95 2.49
CA ASN A 94 1.29 -5.34 2.83
C ASN A 94 2.42 -6.23 2.30
N PHE A 95 2.84 -7.21 3.08
CA PHE A 95 3.76 -8.25 2.63
C PHE A 95 3.42 -9.58 3.31
N ASN A 96 3.65 -10.69 2.59
CA ASN A 96 3.49 -12.03 3.15
C ASN A 96 4.86 -12.56 3.60
N THR A 97 4.91 -13.24 4.75
CA THR A 97 6.15 -13.88 5.21
C THR A 97 6.63 -14.99 4.27
N LYS A 98 5.73 -15.62 3.50
CA LYS A 98 6.09 -16.59 2.46
C LYS A 98 6.88 -15.95 1.32
N ASP A 99 6.68 -14.66 1.05
CA ASP A 99 7.49 -13.95 0.04
C ASP A 99 8.92 -13.71 0.51
N MET A 100 9.21 -13.86 1.81
CA MET A 100 10.56 -13.67 2.36
C MET A 100 11.49 -14.83 2.06
N GLU A 101 10.97 -16.00 1.68
CA GLU A 101 11.77 -17.14 1.17
C GLU A 101 12.51 -16.77 -0.14
N LYS A 102 12.17 -15.65 -0.79
CA LYS A 102 12.91 -15.09 -1.92
C LYS A 102 14.22 -14.41 -1.51
N PHE A 103 14.34 -13.99 -0.25
CA PHE A 103 15.47 -13.20 0.25
C PHE A 103 16.37 -13.99 1.22
N HIS A 104 15.79 -14.92 1.98
CA HIS A 104 16.50 -15.71 2.99
C HIS A 104 16.12 -17.19 2.88
N SER A 105 17.04 -18.07 3.28
CA SER A 105 16.74 -19.51 3.33
C SER A 105 15.79 -19.82 4.49
N LYS A 106 15.09 -20.96 4.42
CA LYS A 106 14.18 -21.40 5.49
C LYS A 106 14.91 -21.61 6.80
N GLU A 107 16.13 -22.14 6.73
CA GLU A 107 16.98 -22.38 7.90
C GLU A 107 17.37 -21.07 8.59
N GLU A 108 17.68 -20.02 7.82
CA GLU A 108 17.98 -18.69 8.38
C GLU A 108 16.76 -18.06 9.05
N ILE A 109 15.59 -18.18 8.40
CA ILE A 109 14.32 -17.67 8.93
C ILE A 109 13.94 -18.39 10.23
N GLU A 110 14.09 -19.72 10.29
CA GLU A 110 13.81 -20.50 11.49
C GLU A 110 14.76 -20.16 12.64
N LYS A 111 16.04 -19.93 12.32
CA LYS A 111 17.06 -19.59 13.32
C LYS A 111 16.91 -18.19 13.90
N HIS A 112 16.57 -17.20 13.08
CA HIS A 112 16.62 -15.79 13.46
C HIS A 112 15.24 -15.14 13.62
N GLY A 113 14.21 -15.67 12.97
CA GLY A 113 12.90 -15.05 12.90
C GLY A 113 12.89 -13.72 12.15
N PHE A 114 11.77 -12.99 12.23
CA PHE A 114 11.61 -11.65 11.69
C PHE A 114 11.44 -10.63 12.80
N VAL A 115 12.05 -9.45 12.63
CA VAL A 115 11.80 -8.29 13.48
C VAL A 115 10.90 -7.32 12.72
N VAL A 116 9.76 -6.98 13.31
CA VAL A 116 8.83 -5.99 12.74
C VAL A 116 8.90 -4.71 13.57
N LEU A 117 9.27 -3.61 12.91
CA LEU A 117 9.55 -2.33 13.56
C LEU A 117 8.54 -1.26 13.10
N ALA A 118 8.02 -0.49 14.06
CA ALA A 118 7.34 0.77 13.76
C ALA A 118 8.40 1.85 13.64
N ILE A 119 8.56 2.41 12.45
CA ILE A 119 9.51 3.48 12.19
C ILE A 119 8.79 4.76 11.81
N ARG A 120 9.43 5.88 12.15
CA ARG A 120 9.08 7.21 11.65
C ARG A 120 10.37 7.92 11.25
N LYS A 121 10.30 8.78 10.23
CA LYS A 121 11.43 9.62 9.86
C LYS A 121 11.83 10.47 11.07
N LYS A 122 13.11 10.41 11.45
CA LYS A 122 13.67 11.32 12.44
C LYS A 122 13.94 12.66 11.75
N PHE A 123 13.42 13.74 12.32
CA PHE A 123 13.73 15.08 11.86
C PHE A 123 14.93 15.58 12.64
N GLU A 124 15.98 15.97 11.92
CA GLU A 124 17.18 16.57 12.48
C GLU A 124 17.20 18.03 12.05
N PHE A 125 17.40 18.93 13.00
CA PHE A 125 17.49 20.35 12.72
C PHE A 125 18.97 20.68 12.49
N ASP A 126 19.31 21.03 11.24
CA ASP A 126 20.65 21.52 10.92
C ASP A 126 20.82 22.93 11.50
N ASN A 127 21.50 23.03 12.64
CA ASN A 127 21.83 24.31 13.28
C ASN A 127 22.86 25.17 12.51
N ASN A 128 23.35 24.69 11.35
CA ASN A 128 24.43 25.30 10.57
C ASN A 128 23.98 25.93 9.24
N LYS A 129 22.68 26.17 9.05
CA LYS A 129 22.17 27.02 7.95
C LYS A 129 21.56 28.30 8.53
N VAL A 130 22.43 29.25 8.84
CA VAL A 130 22.11 30.68 9.02
C VAL A 130 22.82 31.45 7.93
#